data_AF-A0A8T4JJ36-F1
#
_entry.id   AF-A0A8T4JJ36-F1
#
_cell.length_a   1.000
_cell.length_b   1.000
_cell.length_c   1.000
_cell.angle_alpha   90.00
_cell.angle_beta   90.00
_cell.angle_gamma   90.00
#
_symmetry.space_group_name_H-M   'P 1'
#
loop_
_entity.id
_entity.type
_entity.pdbx_description
1 polymer ?
#
loop_
_entity_poly.entity_id
_entity_poly.type
_entity_poly.pdbx_seq_one_letter_code
_entity_poly.pdbx_strand_id
1 'polypeptide(L)'
;MFAVTTIGRVLEDVARGHRGMISRTSNIICRINLEEVYDRVGLDKDQLQENNFVFIPIIKVQGISQININGPDFKGFSQLESDIIVPEWMARESTLQYQRYIPPKKLIYCS
;
A
#
# COMPACT_ATOMS: atom_id res chain seq x y z
N MET A 1 -16.61 -24.58 -4.77
CA MET A 1 -16.08 -23.56 -5.69
C MET A 1 -15.42 -22.52 -4.80
N PHE A 2 -14.09 -22.46 -4.76
CA PHE A 2 -13.35 -21.64 -3.79
C PHE A 2 -13.46 -20.17 -4.18
N ALA A 3 -14.10 -19.35 -3.36
CA ALA A 3 -13.95 -17.90 -3.42
C ALA A 3 -12.54 -17.58 -2.89
N VAL A 4 -11.55 -17.72 -3.76
CA VAL A 4 -10.23 -17.11 -3.58
C VAL A 4 -10.42 -15.62 -3.91
N THR A 5 -11.13 -14.92 -3.02
CA THR A 5 -11.24 -13.46 -2.99
C THR A 5 -9.98 -12.95 -2.30
N THR A 6 -8.85 -13.08 -2.96
CA THR A 6 -7.56 -12.77 -2.32
C THR A 6 -7.28 -11.31 -2.49
N ILE A 7 -7.25 -10.58 -1.37
CA ILE A 7 -6.59 -9.28 -1.17
C ILE A 7 -5.36 -9.09 -2.09
N GLY A 8 -4.56 -10.15 -2.32
CA GLY A 8 -3.46 -10.14 -3.29
C GLY A 8 -3.80 -9.59 -4.68
N ARG A 9 -4.94 -9.93 -5.26
CA ARG A 9 -5.36 -9.41 -6.59
C ARG A 9 -5.62 -7.90 -6.55
N VAL A 10 -6.22 -7.40 -5.47
CA VAL A 10 -6.45 -5.97 -5.27
C VAL A 10 -5.12 -5.25 -5.13
N LEU A 11 -4.19 -5.80 -4.35
CA LEU A 11 -2.86 -5.24 -4.17
C LEU A 11 -2.07 -5.22 -5.49
N GLU A 12 -2.15 -6.28 -6.30
CA GLU A 12 -1.55 -6.31 -7.62
C GLU A 12 -2.14 -5.27 -8.58
N ASP A 13 -3.46 -5.10 -8.59
CA ASP A 13 -4.11 -4.11 -9.44
C ASP A 13 -3.77 -2.67 -9.01
N VAL A 14 -3.65 -2.40 -7.70
CA VAL A 14 -3.12 -1.13 -7.19
C VAL A 14 -1.70 -0.90 -7.70
N ALA A 15 -0.83 -1.92 -7.62
CA ALA A 15 0.57 -1.81 -8.04
C ALA A 15 0.65 -1.52 -9.54
N ARG A 16 -0.15 -2.23 -10.33
CA ARG A 16 -0.22 -2.07 -11.78
C ARG A 16 -0.71 -0.67 -12.16
N GLY A 17 -1.74 -0.16 -11.49
CA GLY A 17 -2.28 1.19 -11.71
C GLY A 17 -1.27 2.30 -11.44
N HIS A 18 -0.31 2.07 -10.54
CA HIS A 18 0.67 3.06 -10.13
C HIS A 18 2.11 2.73 -10.55
N ARG A 19 2.33 1.68 -11.35
CA ARG A 19 3.67 1.16 -11.68
C ARG A 19 4.61 2.21 -12.28
N GLY A 20 4.07 3.14 -13.08
CA GLY A 20 4.86 4.23 -13.68
C GLY A 20 5.27 5.33 -12.71
N MET A 21 4.68 5.36 -11.52
CA MET A 21 4.98 6.32 -10.46
C MET A 21 5.78 5.71 -9.32
N ILE A 22 5.78 4.40 -9.16
CA ILE A 22 6.43 3.73 -8.03
C ILE A 22 7.96 3.84 -8.13
N SER A 23 8.60 4.20 -7.02
CA SER A 23 10.05 4.22 -6.87
C SER A 23 10.44 3.69 -5.51
N ARG A 24 11.04 2.48 -5.46
CA ARG A 24 11.46 1.77 -4.24
C ARG A 24 12.30 2.60 -3.28
N THR A 25 13.15 3.47 -3.83
CA THR A 25 14.08 4.30 -3.06
C THR A 25 13.50 5.67 -2.73
N SER A 26 12.23 5.92 -3.08
CA SER A 26 11.60 7.19 -2.78
C SER A 26 11.36 7.35 -1.29
N ASN A 27 11.60 8.55 -0.80
CA ASN A 27 11.20 8.96 0.53
C ASN A 27 9.79 9.58 0.56
N ILE A 28 9.07 9.59 -0.57
CA ILE A 28 7.71 10.10 -0.69
C ILE A 28 6.76 8.92 -0.78
N ILE A 29 5.73 8.92 0.07
CA ILE A 29 4.72 7.88 0.13
C ILE A 29 3.32 8.47 -0.05
N CYS A 30 2.52 7.90 -0.95
CA CYS A 30 1.08 8.20 -1.06
C CYS A 30 0.29 7.14 -0.33
N ARG A 31 -0.71 7.55 0.44
CA ARG A 31 -1.74 6.63 0.93
C ARG A 31 -2.81 6.46 -0.14
N ILE A 32 -3.07 5.22 -0.52
CA ILE A 32 -4.16 4.85 -1.42
C ILE A 32 -5.22 4.19 -0.57
N ASN A 33 -6.43 4.77 -0.56
CA ASN A 33 -7.58 4.14 0.07
C ASN A 33 -8.05 2.98 -0.83
N LEU A 34 -8.17 1.79 -0.25
CA LEU A 34 -8.59 0.61 -0.98
C LEU A 34 -10.09 0.57 -1.24
N GLU A 35 -10.91 1.37 -0.53
CA GLU A 35 -12.37 1.42 -0.73
C GLU A 35 -12.76 1.67 -2.20
N GLU A 36 -12.09 2.62 -2.86
CA GLU A 36 -12.32 2.96 -4.27
C GLU A 36 -11.89 1.85 -5.25
N VAL A 37 -11.03 0.94 -4.80
CA VAL A 37 -10.53 -0.18 -5.57
C VAL A 37 -11.41 -1.40 -5.34
N TYR A 38 -11.83 -1.67 -4.10
CA TYR A 38 -12.74 -2.75 -3.75
C TYR A 38 -14.10 -2.62 -4.44
N ASP A 39 -14.65 -1.40 -4.56
CA ASP A 39 -15.90 -1.15 -5.30
C ASP A 39 -15.79 -1.54 -6.79
N ARG A 40 -14.60 -1.43 -7.38
CA ARG A 40 -14.33 -1.86 -8.77
C ARG A 40 -14.15 -3.38 -8.91
N VAL A 41 -13.73 -4.05 -7.85
CA VAL A 41 -13.37 -5.49 -7.86
C VAL A 41 -14.48 -6.35 -7.25
N GLY A 42 -15.55 -5.74 -6.71
CA GLY A 42 -16.74 -6.43 -6.20
C GLY A 42 -16.54 -7.12 -4.86
N LEU A 43 -15.66 -6.57 -4.02
CA LEU A 43 -15.37 -7.09 -2.68
C LEU A 43 -16.26 -6.43 -1.63
N ASP A 44 -16.70 -7.24 -0.66
CA ASP A 44 -17.66 -6.84 0.35
C ASP A 44 -17.03 -5.84 1.35
N LYS A 45 -17.75 -4.75 1.64
CA LYS A 45 -17.32 -3.68 2.54
C LYS A 45 -17.21 -4.17 3.98
N ASP A 46 -17.87 -5.26 4.35
CA ASP A 46 -17.76 -5.81 5.70
C ASP A 46 -16.40 -6.48 5.99
N GLN A 47 -15.58 -6.73 4.97
CA GLN A 47 -14.19 -7.19 5.14
C GLN A 47 -13.20 -6.05 5.41
N LEU A 48 -13.67 -4.80 5.40
CA LEU A 48 -12.88 -3.60 5.63
C LEU A 48 -12.54 -3.46 7.13
N GLN A 49 -11.41 -4.02 7.57
CA GLN A 49 -10.86 -3.72 8.90
C GLN A 49 -10.44 -2.23 8.99
N GLU A 50 -10.22 -1.65 10.18
CA GLU A 50 -9.88 -0.22 10.39
C GLU A 50 -8.69 0.33 9.57
N ASN A 51 -7.93 -0.50 8.84
CA ASN A 51 -6.73 -0.13 8.09
C ASN A 51 -6.83 -0.41 6.58
N ASN A 52 -7.87 0.08 5.88
CA ASN A 52 -8.10 -0.16 4.43
C ASN A 52 -7.29 0.73 3.50
N PHE A 53 -6.01 0.85 3.77
CA PHE A 53 -5.14 1.65 2.95
C PHE A 53 -3.82 0.96 2.75
N VAL A 54 -3.21 1.32 1.64
CA VAL A 54 -1.85 0.92 1.31
C VAL A 54 -1.03 2.15 1.04
N PHE A 55 0.28 2.05 1.23
CA PHE A 55 1.19 3.11 0.85
C PHE A 55 1.97 2.70 -0.39
N ILE A 56 2.10 3.63 -1.33
CA ILE A 56 2.97 3.46 -2.49
C ILE A 56 4.12 4.47 -2.40
N PRO A 57 5.38 4.03 -2.49
CA PRO A 57 6.50 4.94 -2.58
C PRO A 57 6.56 5.48 -4.00
N ILE A 58 6.45 6.80 -4.19
CA ILE A 58 6.27 7.41 -5.52
C ILE A 58 7.41 8.35 -5.90
N ILE A 59 7.69 8.49 -7.20
CA ILE A 59 8.56 9.52 -7.75
C ILE A 59 7.94 10.88 -7.43
N LYS A 60 8.78 11.83 -6.98
CA LYS A 60 8.35 13.18 -6.59
C LYS A 60 7.48 13.83 -7.66
N VAL A 61 6.21 14.08 -7.34
CA VAL A 61 5.28 14.86 -8.16
C VAL A 61 5.24 16.30 -7.63
N GLN A 62 5.16 17.29 -8.52
CA GLN A 62 5.03 18.69 -8.11
C GLN A 62 3.67 18.90 -7.43
N GLY A 63 3.62 19.76 -6.38
CA GLY A 63 2.37 20.13 -5.71
C GLY A 63 2.01 19.31 -4.46
N ILE A 64 2.87 18.40 -4.00
CA ILE A 64 2.60 17.57 -2.82
C ILE A 64 2.88 18.35 -1.52
N SER A 65 1.86 18.45 -0.66
CA SER A 65 1.98 18.94 0.72
C SER A 65 2.89 18.02 1.54
N GLN A 66 4.04 18.54 1.98
CA GLN A 66 5.02 17.73 2.70
C GLN A 66 4.65 17.62 4.18
N ILE A 67 4.11 16.46 4.59
CA ILE A 67 4.00 16.12 6.01
C ILE A 67 5.12 15.14 6.33
N ASN A 68 5.96 15.48 7.32
CA ASN A 68 6.97 14.54 7.80
C ASN A 68 6.30 13.48 8.66
N ILE A 69 6.44 12.21 8.28
CA ILE A 69 5.96 11.07 9.07
C ILE A 69 7.15 10.41 9.78
N ASN A 70 6.93 10.00 11.02
CA ASN A 70 7.91 9.30 11.82
C ASN A 70 7.96 7.82 11.40
N GLY A 71 9.15 7.30 11.12
CA GLY A 71 9.34 5.88 10.78
C GLY A 71 8.71 4.86 11.76
N PRO A 72 8.65 5.11 13.08
CA PRO A 72 7.91 4.28 14.03
C PRO A 72 6.44 4.00 13.67
N ASP A 73 5.78 4.89 12.92
CA ASP A 73 4.38 4.72 12.50
C ASP A 73 4.20 3.55 11.50
N PHE A 74 5.30 3.05 10.94
CA PHE A 74 5.33 1.88 10.04
C PHE A 74 5.65 0.57 10.76
N LYS A 75 5.65 0.55 12.10
CA LYS A 75 5.79 -0.69 12.86
C LYS A 75 4.57 -1.59 12.59
N GLY A 76 4.80 -2.76 11.99
CA GLY A 76 3.72 -3.67 11.57
C GLY A 76 3.30 -3.50 10.10
N PHE A 77 4.12 -2.85 9.28
CA PHE A 77 3.96 -2.81 7.82
C PHE A 77 4.97 -3.73 7.12
N SER A 78 4.56 -4.26 5.98
CA SER A 78 5.34 -5.09 5.08
C SER A 78 5.37 -4.46 3.68
N GLN A 79 6.49 -4.62 2.98
CA GLN A 79 6.62 -4.24 1.59
C GLN A 79 6.53 -5.49 0.71
N LEU A 80 5.60 -5.48 -0.25
CA LEU A 80 5.40 -6.56 -1.21
C LEU A 80 6.46 -6.49 -2.32
N GLU A 81 6.63 -7.57 -3.08
CA GLU A 81 7.47 -7.60 -4.29
C GLU A 81 7.05 -6.53 -5.33
N SER A 82 5.77 -6.17 -5.32
CA SER A 82 5.17 -5.10 -6.14
C SER A 82 5.48 -3.69 -5.62
N ASP A 83 6.31 -3.57 -4.58
CA ASP A 83 6.79 -2.33 -3.94
C ASP A 83 5.75 -1.51 -3.18
N ILE A 84 4.52 -2.00 -3.10
CA ILE A 84 3.51 -1.46 -2.19
C ILE A 84 3.87 -1.83 -0.76
N ILE A 85 3.64 -0.88 0.14
CA ILE A 85 3.73 -1.04 1.58
C ILE A 85 2.32 -1.22 2.14
N VAL A 86 2.08 -2.32 2.85
CA VAL A 86 0.77 -2.70 3.38
C VAL A 86 0.87 -3.09 4.85
N PRO A 87 -0.22 -3.04 5.62
CA PRO A 87 -0.26 -3.66 6.94
C PRO A 87 0.14 -5.13 6.88
N GLU A 88 0.87 -5.62 7.89
CA GLU A 88 1.41 -6.99 7.91
C GLU A 88 0.32 -8.07 7.81
N TRP A 89 -0.87 -7.81 8.36
CA TRP A 89 -1.99 -8.73 8.21
C TRP A 89 -2.44 -8.88 6.74
N MET A 90 -2.50 -7.78 5.96
CA MET A 90 -2.84 -7.84 4.53
C MET A 90 -1.80 -8.63 3.75
N ALA A 91 -0.52 -8.44 4.09
CA ALA A 91 0.56 -9.18 3.44
C ALA A 91 0.42 -10.69 3.67
N ARG A 92 0.13 -11.10 4.91
CA ARG A 92 -0.11 -12.50 5.29
C ARG A 92 -1.29 -13.12 4.54
N GLU A 93 -2.37 -12.36 4.32
CA GLU A 93 -3.57 -12.84 3.60
C GLU A 93 -3.39 -12.83 2.08
N SER A 94 -2.48 -12.01 1.54
CA SER A 94 -2.33 -11.81 0.09
C SER A 94 -1.69 -12.98 -0.66
N THR A 95 -1.03 -13.92 0.02
CA THR A 95 -0.15 -14.96 -0.56
C THR A 95 1.04 -14.43 -1.38
N LEU A 96 1.20 -13.11 -1.50
CA LEU A 96 2.30 -12.46 -2.23
C LEU A 96 3.60 -12.56 -1.43
N GLN A 97 4.75 -12.52 -2.12
CA GLN A 97 6.03 -12.38 -1.43
C GLN A 97 6.14 -10.98 -0.82
N TYR A 98 6.60 -10.92 0.43
CA TYR A 98 6.77 -9.67 1.15
C TYR A 98 7.94 -9.75 2.13
N GLN A 99 8.44 -8.57 2.50
CA GLN A 99 9.44 -8.39 3.55
C GLN A 99 8.96 -7.32 4.53
N ARG A 100 9.52 -7.32 5.74
CA ARG A 100 9.26 -6.24 6.70
C ARG A 100 9.68 -4.90 6.09
N TYR A 101 8.79 -3.92 6.11
CA TYR A 101 9.13 -2.59 5.59
C TYR A 101 10.05 -1.86 6.59
N ILE A 102 11.14 -1.30 6.06
CA ILE A 102 12.08 -0.48 6.83
C ILE A 102 11.99 0.95 6.28
N PRO A 103 11.31 1.88 6.98
CA PRO A 103 11.13 3.23 6.49
C PRO A 103 12.47 4.00 6.47
N PRO A 104 12.68 4.88 5.48
CA PRO A 104 13.77 5.87 5.51
C PRO A 104 13.69 6.77 6.75
N LYS A 105 14.83 7.38 7.14
CA LYS A 105 14.91 8.30 8.30
C LYS A 105 13.96 9.50 8.21
N LYS A 106 13.58 9.89 6.99
CA LYS A 106 12.63 10.98 6.73
C LYS A 106 11.67 10.49 5.65
N LEU A 107 10.38 10.44 5.97
CA LEU A 107 9.30 10.16 5.03
C LEU A 107 8.47 11.40 4.80
N ILE A 108 8.12 11.64 3.54
CA ILE A 108 7.25 12.72 3.09
C ILE A 108 5.93 12.08 2.69
N TYR A 109 4.87 12.48 3.35
CA TYR A 109 3.52 12.06 3.00
C TYR A 109 2.99 12.85 1.81
N CYS A 110 2.26 12.17 0.94
CA CYS A 110 1.36 12.76 -0.04
C CYS A 110 -0.08 12.39 0.32
N SER A 111 -0.89 13.40 0.61
CA SER A 111 -2.34 13.31 0.75
C SER A 111 -3.02 13.52 -0.59
#